data_AF-A0A6B0HIR0-F1
#
_entry.id   AF-A0A6B0HIR0-F1
#
_cell.length_a   1.000
_cell.length_b   1.000
_cell.length_c   1.000
_cell.angle_alpha   90.00
_cell.angle_beta   90.00
_cell.angle_gamma   90.00
#
_symmetry.space_group_name_H-M   'P 1'
#
loop_
_entity.id
_entity.type
_entity.pdbx_description
1 polymer ?
#
loop_
_entity_poly.entity_id
_entity_poly.type
_entity_poly.pdbx_seq_one_letter_code
_entity_poly.pdbx_strand_id
1 'polypeptide(L)' 'MPAEYDRILDVVAENPGATVEEITDLAQDRGVTDTGIPDLLSTAEDNNDLLEFNEQYWVVRTGKYRFHRYDHAKT' A
#
# COMPACT_ATOMS: atom_id res chain seq x y z
N MET A 1 9.97 -7.68 -10.14
CA MET A 1 9.42 -7.47 -8.78
C MET A 1 8.55 -8.67 -8.44
N PRO A 2 8.57 -9.15 -7.19
CA PRO A 2 7.68 -10.24 -6.77
C PRO A 2 6.22 -9.83 -6.99
N ALA A 3 5.37 -10.74 -7.45
CA ALA A 3 3.96 -10.46 -7.72
C ALA A 3 3.18 -9.97 -6.48
N GLU A 4 3.67 -10.29 -5.28
CA GLU A 4 3.09 -9.86 -4.00
C GLU A 4 3.40 -8.39 -3.67
N TYR A 5 4.60 -7.92 -4.01
CA TYR A 5 4.99 -6.51 -3.82
C TYR A 5 4.05 -5.57 -4.58
N ASP A 6 3.82 -5.85 -5.87
CA ASP A 6 2.92 -5.04 -6.70
C ASP A 6 1.46 -5.09 -6.19
N ARG A 7 1.02 -6.25 -5.68
CA ARG A 7 -0.33 -6.39 -5.09
C ARG A 7 -0.51 -5.59 -3.82
N ILE A 8 0.51 -5.53 -2.95
CA ILE A 8 0.46 -4.71 -1.72
C ILE A 8 0.38 -3.23 -2.07
N LEU A 9 1.16 -2.78 -3.07
CA LEU A 9 1.04 -1.40 -3.56
C LEU A 9 -0.37 -1.09 -4.08
N ASP A 10 -1.00 -2.01 -4.81
CA ASP A 10 -2.38 -1.83 -5.27
C ASP A 10 -3.38 -1.78 -4.11
N VAL A 11 -3.21 -2.61 -3.06
CA VAL A 11 -4.07 -2.57 -1.86
C VAL A 11 -4.00 -1.21 -1.17
N VAL A 12 -2.79 -0.69 -0.95
CA VAL A 12 -2.59 0.63 -0.32
C VAL A 12 -3.06 1.77 -1.22
N ALA A 13 -2.88 1.64 -2.55
CA ALA A 13 -3.37 2.63 -3.51
C ALA A 13 -4.89 2.77 -3.49
N GLU A 14 -5.60 1.66 -3.35
CA GLU A 14 -7.06 1.63 -3.31
C GLU A 14 -7.63 2.01 -1.93
N ASN A 15 -6.83 1.88 -0.87
CA ASN A 15 -7.22 2.15 0.52
C ASN A 15 -6.19 3.08 1.18
N PRO A 16 -6.09 4.34 0.72
CA PRO A 16 -5.12 5.27 1.29
C PRO A 16 -5.46 5.58 2.75
N GLY A 17 -4.44 5.53 3.61
CA GLY A 17 -4.62 5.72 5.04
C GLY A 17 -5.16 4.47 5.76
N ALA A 18 -5.04 3.30 5.15
CA ALA A 18 -5.25 2.03 5.85
C ALA A 18 -4.07 1.72 6.79
N THR A 19 -4.39 1.03 7.88
CA THR A 19 -3.43 0.50 8.84
C THR A 19 -2.81 -0.81 8.34
N VAL A 20 -1.71 -1.25 8.95
CA VAL A 20 -1.08 -2.55 8.62
C VAL A 20 -2.05 -3.72 8.77
N GLU A 21 -2.91 -3.70 9.79
CA GLU A 21 -3.93 -4.72 10.03
C GLU A 21 -4.96 -4.75 8.89
N GLU A 22 -5.51 -3.60 8.52
CA GLU A 22 -6.47 -3.48 7.40
C GLU A 22 -5.84 -3.88 6.06
N ILE A 23 -4.58 -3.48 5.81
CA ILE A 23 -3.85 -3.88 4.60
C ILE A 23 -3.64 -5.39 4.57
N THR A 24 -3.34 -6.00 5.72
CA THR A 24 -3.16 -7.44 5.85
C THR A 24 -4.45 -8.19 5.52
N ASP A 25 -5.57 -7.77 6.09
CA ASP A 25 -6.89 -8.37 5.83
C ASP A 25 -7.28 -8.24 4.36
N LEU A 26 -7.12 -7.04 3.78
CA LEU A 26 -7.42 -6.77 2.37
C LEU A 26 -6.51 -7.53 1.41
N ALA A 27 -5.24 -7.74 1.78
CA ALA A 27 -4.30 -8.53 1.01
C ALA A 27 -4.65 -10.03 1.04
N GLN A 28 -5.08 -10.54 2.19
CA GLN A 28 -5.57 -11.92 2.33
C GLN A 28 -6.81 -12.18 1.47
N ASP A 29 -7.75 -11.23 1.42
CA ASP A 29 -8.91 -11.30 0.52
C ASP A 29 -8.53 -11.37 -0.96
N ARG A 30 -7.35 -10.85 -1.32
CA ARG A 30 -6.75 -10.92 -2.67
C ARG A 30 -5.86 -12.15 -2.88
N GLY A 31 -5.84 -13.07 -1.93
CA GLY A 31 -5.03 -14.29 -2.00
C GLY A 31 -3.54 -14.05 -1.76
N VAL A 32 -3.16 -12.94 -1.14
CA VAL A 32 -1.81 -12.73 -0.59
C VAL A 32 -1.81 -13.29 0.82
N THR A 33 -1.30 -14.52 0.97
CA THR A 33 -1.21 -15.20 2.27
C THR A 33 0.17 -15.05 2.91
N ASP A 34 1.00 -14.15 2.39
CA ASP A 34 2.35 -13.94 2.89
C ASP A 34 2.29 -13.27 4.28
N THR A 35 3.06 -13.80 5.22
CA THR A 35 3.22 -13.23 6.56
C THR A 35 4.20 -12.04 6.59
N GLY A 36 4.90 -11.79 5.49
CA GLY A 36 5.88 -10.71 5.32
C GLY A 36 5.29 -9.36 4.89
N ILE A 37 3.98 -9.13 5.01
CA ILE A 37 3.34 -7.86 4.63
C ILE A 37 4.00 -6.64 5.32
N PRO A 38 4.32 -6.67 6.63
CA PRO A 38 5.04 -5.57 7.26
C PRO A 38 6.41 -5.31 6.62
N ASP A 39 7.17 -6.36 6.29
CA ASP A 39 8.47 -6.23 5.64
C ASP A 39 8.36 -5.67 4.21
N LEU A 40 7.29 -6.03 3.50
CA LEU A 40 6.98 -5.48 2.17
C LEU A 40 6.62 -3.99 2.25
N LEU A 41 5.88 -3.57 3.27
CA LEU A 41 5.55 -2.16 3.51
C LEU A 41 6.80 -1.35 3.81
N SER A 42 7.67 -1.84 4.71
CA SER A 42 8.95 -1.20 5.01
C SER A 42 9.87 -1.14 3.78
N THR A 43 9.93 -2.21 2.99
CA THR A 43 10.67 -2.20 1.71
C THR A 43 10.12 -1.15 0.74
N ALA A 44 8.80 -1.00 0.68
CA ALA A 44 8.15 -0.01 -0.17
C ALA A 44 8.33 1.43 0.34
N GLU A 45 8.43 1.63 1.65
CA GLU A 45 8.83 2.90 2.25
C GLU A 45 10.28 3.27 1.87
N ASP A 46 11.22 2.34 2.03
CA ASP A 46 12.63 2.51 1.68
C ASP A 46 12.81 2.83 0.19
N ASN A 47 11.98 2.24 -0.66
CA ASN A 47 11.95 2.52 -2.10
C ASN A 47 11.26 3.85 -2.46
N ASN A 48 10.70 4.57 -1.49
CA ASN A 48 9.85 5.76 -1.66
C ASN A 48 8.54 5.49 -2.44
N ASP A 49 8.10 4.23 -2.54
CA ASP A 49 6.83 3.88 -3.18
C ASP A 49 5.65 4.17 -2.25
N LEU A 50 5.84 3.94 -0.95
CA LEU A 50 4.88 4.27 0.12
C LEU A 50 5.43 5.35 1.06
N LEU A 51 4.53 5.91 1.86
CA LEU A 51 4.82 6.78 2.98
C LEU A 51 4.01 6.29 4.18
N GLU A 52 4.70 6.03 5.28
CA GLU A 52 4.06 5.89 6.57
C GLU A 52 3.70 7.28 7.13
N PHE A 53 2.46 7.43 7.58
CA PHE A 53 1.94 8.63 8.20
C PHE A 53 1.43 8.30 9.59
N ASN A 54 1.81 9.14 10.56
CA ASN A 54 1.37 9.01 11.95
C ASN A 54 1.64 7.60 12.53
N GLU A 55 2.79 7.01 12.18
CA GLU A 55 3.32 5.75 12.73
C GLU A 55 2.35 4.55 12.61
N GLN A 56 1.37 4.62 11.71
CA GLN A 56 0.31 3.61 11.63
C GLN A 56 -0.33 3.51 10.23
N TYR A 57 -0.43 4.62 9.50
CA TYR A 57 -1.19 4.69 8.27
C TYR A 57 -0.29 4.71 7.04
N TRP A 58 -0.72 4.07 5.97
CA TRP A 58 0.09 3.95 4.76
C TRP A 58 -0.57 4.64 3.56
N VAL A 59 0.22 5.37 2.80
CA VAL A 59 -0.22 6.03 1.56
C VAL A 59 0.80 5.82 0.45
N VAL A 60 0.34 5.72 -0.80
CA VAL A 60 1.24 5.63 -1.96
C VAL A 60 1.87 7.00 -2.24
N ARG A 61 3.20 7.03 -2.26
CA ARG A 61 4.00 8.24 -2.51
C ARG A 61 4.39 8.37 -3.97
N THR A 62 4.90 7.29 -4.57
CA THR A 62 5.17 7.20 -6.00
C THR A 62 4.96 5.78 -6.52
N GLY A 63 4.35 5.66 -7.69
CA GLY A 63 4.11 4.39 -8.38
C GLY A 63 3.43 4.66 -9.73
N LYS A 64 2.86 3.63 -10.36
CA LYS A 64 1.97 3.73 -11.55
C LYS A 64 0.83 4.78 -11.36
N TYR A 65 0.55 5.15 -10.12
CA TYR A 65 -0.52 6.05 -9.67
C TYR A 65 -0.08 7.49 -9.39
N ARG A 66 1.09 7.93 -9.88
CA ARG A 66 1.54 9.32 -9.87
C ARG A 66 0.40 10.26 -10.32
N PHE A 67 -0.28 10.90 -9.36
CA PHE A 67 -1.27 11.99 -9.46
C PHE A 67 -2.08 12.18 -10.77
N HIS A 68 -2.52 11.11 -11.46
CA HIS A 68 -3.40 11.25 -12.63
C HIS A 68 -4.59 10.27 -12.65
N ARG A 69 -4.79 9.39 -11.66
CA ARG A 69 -5.94 8.45 -11.73
C ARG A 69 -6.83 8.36 -10.50
N TYR A 70 -6.39 8.88 -9.36
CA TYR A 70 -7.21 8.95 -8.15
C TYR A 70 -7.26 10.38 -7.65
N ASP A 71 -7.77 11.27 -8.51
CA ASP A 71 -8.19 12.60 -8.09
C ASP A 71 -9.52 12.41 -7.35
N HIS A 72 -9.43 12.07 -6.05
CA HIS A 72 -10.60 12.07 -5.18
C HIS A 72 -11.09 13.51 -5.16
N ALA A 73 -12.28 13.74 -5.72
CA ALA A 73 -12.90 15.06 -5.73
C ALA A 73 -12.88 15.64 -4.31
N LYS A 74 -12.19 16.78 -4.15
CA LYS A 74 -12.25 17.56 -2.92
C LYS A 74 -13.70 17.99 -2.72
N THR A 75 -14.39 17.37 -1.76
CA THR A 75 -15.58 17.95 -1.15
C THR A 75 -15.17 19.03 -0.15
#